data_AF-A0AB39V3Q9-F1
#
_entry.id   AF-A0AB39V3Q9-F1
#
_cell.length_a   1.000
_cell.length_b   1.000
_cell.length_c   1.000
_cell.angle_alpha   90.00
_cell.angle_beta   90.00
_cell.angle_gamma   90.00
#
_symmetry.space_group_name_H-M   'P 1'
#
loop_
_entity.id
_entity.type
_entity.pdbx_description
1 polymer ?
#
loop_
_entity_poly.entity_id
_entity_poly.type
_entity_poly.pdbx_seq_one_letter_code
_entity_poly.pdbx_strand_id
1 'polypeptide(L)'
;MEKQKYILNNTYGINGIEKISLKEIMKIFSVPEEVEVKLSDDKITISIDLIYKGLKIYYSLNYFVENLTKPETQFLTFCMEKLYLNNRESIKVGDEIKTVLPKIRKYLKRNNKNVKFEYEEDKYAGRYLFDNGEINIFFEKFGSKKVMDDIMISLPYEDILPENKEVLVEISKIMEIKNKIDELFWDK
;
A
#
# COMPACT_ATOMS: atom_id res chain seq x y z
N MET A 1 7.23 7.81 22.54
CA MET A 1 6.68 6.70 21.72
C MET A 1 7.85 5.87 21.22
N GLU A 2 7.89 4.58 21.54
CA GLU A 2 8.82 3.67 20.86
C GLU A 2 8.56 3.70 19.36
N LYS A 3 9.62 3.65 18.54
CA LYS A 3 9.45 3.57 17.08
C LYS A 3 8.68 2.29 16.75
N GLN A 4 7.48 2.44 16.19
CA GLN A 4 6.66 1.31 15.79
C GLN A 4 7.41 0.46 14.75
N LYS A 5 7.42 -0.86 14.96
CA LYS A 5 7.99 -1.80 14.00
C LYS A 5 6.91 -2.16 13.00
N TYR A 6 7.21 -2.08 11.71
CA TYR A 6 6.34 -2.53 10.63
C TYR A 6 6.76 -3.93 10.22
N ILE A 7 6.02 -4.95 10.68
CA ILE A 7 6.32 -6.36 10.46
C ILE A 7 5.46 -6.89 9.33
N LEU A 8 6.10 -7.50 8.33
CA LEU A 8 5.42 -8.11 7.19
C LEU A 8 4.69 -9.38 7.62
N ASN A 9 3.40 -9.45 7.29
CA ASN A 9 2.56 -10.62 7.49
C ASN A 9 2.74 -11.62 6.34
N ASN A 10 2.47 -12.90 6.63
CA ASN A 10 2.45 -13.94 5.60
C ASN A 10 1.38 -13.71 4.53
N THR A 11 0.38 -12.88 4.76
CA THR A 11 -0.70 -12.53 3.83
C THR A 11 -0.45 -11.22 3.05
N TYR A 12 0.74 -10.63 3.17
CA TYR A 12 1.11 -9.35 2.54
C TYR A 12 0.50 -8.07 3.14
N GLY A 13 0.09 -8.10 4.40
CA GLY A 13 -0.16 -6.88 5.16
C GLY A 13 0.91 -6.58 6.21
N ILE A 14 0.65 -5.58 7.03
CA ILE A 14 1.58 -5.10 8.07
C ILE A 14 0.94 -5.23 9.44
N ASN A 15 1.71 -5.72 10.43
CA ASN A 15 1.31 -5.78 11.84
C ASN A 15 -0.05 -6.45 12.12
N GLY A 16 -0.34 -7.55 11.41
CA GLY A 16 -1.59 -8.31 11.57
C GLY A 16 -2.78 -7.83 10.73
N ILE A 17 -2.65 -6.78 9.90
CA ILE A 17 -3.67 -6.44 8.91
C ILE A 17 -3.64 -7.52 7.81
N GLU A 18 -4.72 -8.27 7.64
CA GLU A 18 -4.80 -9.33 6.62
C GLU A 18 -5.84 -9.03 5.54
N LYS A 19 -6.66 -7.99 5.72
CA LYS A 19 -7.72 -7.57 4.82
C LYS A 19 -7.78 -6.05 4.75
N ILE A 20 -8.41 -5.55 3.70
CA ILE A 20 -8.54 -4.11 3.49
C ILE A 20 -9.66 -3.55 4.39
N SER A 21 -9.27 -2.84 5.46
CA SER A 21 -10.19 -2.11 6.34
C SER A 21 -9.51 -0.88 6.95
N LEU A 22 -10.11 0.29 6.76
CA LEU A 22 -9.63 1.54 7.37
C LEU A 22 -9.77 1.49 8.89
N LYS A 23 -10.81 0.83 9.41
CA LYS A 23 -11.01 0.64 10.85
C LYS A 23 -9.90 -0.20 11.48
N GLU A 24 -9.45 -1.28 10.83
CA GLU A 24 -8.33 -2.09 11.34
C GLU A 24 -7.01 -1.29 11.33
N ILE A 25 -6.77 -0.52 10.26
CA ILE A 25 -5.61 0.38 10.17
C ILE A 25 -5.61 1.37 11.36
N MET A 26 -6.73 2.04 11.61
CA MET A 26 -6.84 3.00 12.72
C MET A 26 -6.65 2.35 14.09
N LYS A 27 -7.06 1.08 14.27
CA LYS A 27 -6.82 0.36 15.54
C LYS A 27 -5.34 0.08 15.79
N ILE A 28 -4.57 -0.20 14.73
CA ILE A 28 -3.16 -0.61 14.83
C ILE A 28 -2.21 0.58 14.84
N PHE A 29 -2.48 1.58 14.00
CA PHE A 29 -1.60 2.73 13.81
C PHE A 29 -2.12 4.01 14.50
N SER A 30 -3.30 3.94 15.13
CA SER A 30 -4.00 5.10 15.70
C SER A 30 -4.36 6.12 14.62
N VAL A 31 -4.61 7.38 15.02
CA VAL A 31 -4.98 8.46 14.11
C VAL A 31 -3.73 8.94 13.34
N PRO A 32 -3.80 9.10 12.00
CA PRO A 32 -2.70 9.64 11.21
C PRO A 32 -2.41 11.12 11.52
N GLU A 33 -1.20 11.57 11.21
CA GLU A 33 -0.80 12.97 11.33
C GLU A 33 -1.52 13.84 10.29
N GLU A 34 -1.72 13.29 9.10
CA GLU A 34 -2.43 13.94 8.00
C GLU A 34 -3.24 12.93 7.19
N VAL A 35 -4.37 13.38 6.64
CA VAL A 35 -5.20 12.61 5.70
C VAL A 35 -5.41 13.44 4.46
N GLU A 36 -4.97 12.95 3.31
CA GLU A 36 -5.26 13.57 2.02
C GLU A 36 -6.33 12.74 1.30
N VAL A 37 -7.35 13.40 0.75
CA VAL A 37 -8.37 12.76 -0.08
C VAL A 37 -8.29 13.36 -1.48
N LYS A 38 -8.16 12.49 -2.49
CA LYS A 38 -8.04 12.87 -3.89
C LYS A 38 -9.11 12.15 -4.68
N LEU A 39 -9.80 12.88 -5.55
CA LEU A 39 -10.65 12.31 -6.59
C LEU A 39 -9.90 12.46 -7.91
N SER A 40 -9.80 11.38 -8.69
CA SER A 40 -9.23 11.46 -10.03
C SER A 40 -10.09 12.35 -10.94
N ASP A 41 -9.49 12.98 -11.95
CA ASP A 41 -10.20 13.90 -12.87
C ASP A 41 -11.33 13.21 -13.64
N ASP A 42 -11.14 11.94 -13.99
CA ASP A 42 -12.15 11.07 -14.61
C ASP A 42 -13.20 10.55 -13.60
N LYS A 43 -13.04 10.87 -12.32
CA LYS A 43 -13.87 10.48 -11.18
C LYS A 43 -13.99 8.97 -10.96
N ILE A 44 -13.12 8.15 -11.56
CA ILE A 44 -13.17 6.69 -11.42
C ILE A 44 -12.35 6.18 -10.24
N THR A 45 -11.63 7.03 -9.52
CA THR A 45 -10.82 6.65 -8.36
C THR A 45 -10.96 7.69 -7.24
N ILE A 46 -11.28 7.23 -6.03
CA ILE A 46 -11.02 7.98 -4.80
C ILE A 46 -9.75 7.41 -4.18
N SER A 47 -8.77 8.26 -3.90
CA SER A 47 -7.58 7.90 -3.12
C SER A 47 -7.61 8.60 -1.77
N ILE A 48 -7.29 7.85 -0.72
CA ILE A 48 -7.14 8.33 0.64
C ILE A 48 -5.73 7.97 1.09
N ASP A 49 -4.91 8.99 1.30
CA ASP A 49 -3.55 8.83 1.81
C ASP A 49 -3.57 9.08 3.33
N LEU A 50 -3.21 8.08 4.12
CA LEU A 50 -3.03 8.19 5.56
C LEU A 50 -1.53 8.35 5.86
N ILE A 51 -1.16 9.50 6.40
CA ILE A 51 0.24 9.88 6.60
C ILE A 51 0.58 9.79 8.08
N TYR A 52 1.57 8.96 8.40
CA TYR A 52 2.15 8.80 9.73
C TYR A 52 3.64 9.07 9.66
N LYS A 53 4.28 9.26 10.82
CA LYS A 53 5.73 9.34 10.91
C LYS A 53 6.43 8.07 10.41
N GLY A 54 7.00 8.13 9.22
CA GLY A 54 7.77 7.04 8.59
C GLY A 54 6.92 5.90 8.02
N LEU A 55 5.61 6.13 7.85
CA LEU A 55 4.67 5.22 7.17
C LEU A 55 3.63 6.06 6.43
N LYS A 56 3.43 5.75 5.15
CA LYS A 56 2.30 6.24 4.37
C LYS A 56 1.46 5.05 3.92
N ILE A 57 0.15 5.15 4.10
CA ILE A 57 -0.79 4.10 3.66
C ILE A 57 -1.68 4.71 2.59
N TYR A 58 -1.66 4.09 1.42
CA TYR A 58 -2.50 4.42 0.28
C TYR A 58 -3.70 3.49 0.28
N TYR A 59 -4.88 4.06 0.43
CA TYR A 59 -6.14 3.35 0.23
C TYR A 59 -6.81 3.92 -1.01
N SER A 60 -7.33 3.07 -1.89
CA SER A 60 -8.12 3.56 -3.02
C SER A 60 -9.37 2.74 -3.26
N LEU A 61 -10.39 3.42 -3.76
CA LEU A 61 -11.64 2.89 -4.25
C LEU A 61 -11.74 3.18 -5.73
N ASN A 62 -11.95 2.14 -6.54
CA ASN A 62 -12.05 2.28 -7.99
C ASN A 62 -13.46 1.93 -8.46
N TYR A 63 -13.93 2.67 -9.45
CA TYR A 63 -15.23 2.52 -10.10
C TYR A 63 -15.03 1.90 -11.49
N PHE A 64 -16.07 1.24 -11.99
CA PHE A 64 -16.16 0.99 -13.43
C PHE A 64 -16.56 2.27 -14.16
N VAL A 65 -16.00 2.47 -15.34
CA VAL A 65 -16.27 3.65 -16.18
C VAL A 65 -17.76 3.76 -16.50
N GLU A 66 -18.43 2.62 -16.64
CA GLU A 66 -19.85 2.51 -16.94
C GLU A 66 -20.76 2.80 -15.73
N ASN A 67 -20.23 2.77 -14.51
CA ASN A 67 -21.02 2.96 -13.29
C ASN A 67 -20.23 3.68 -12.17
N LEU A 68 -20.43 5.00 -12.06
CA LEU A 68 -19.80 5.83 -11.04
C LEU A 68 -20.63 5.97 -9.74
N THR A 69 -21.73 5.21 -9.60
CA THR A 69 -22.62 5.32 -8.43
C THR A 69 -22.04 4.64 -7.19
N LYS A 70 -21.24 3.59 -7.38
CA LYS A 70 -20.59 2.83 -6.30
C LYS A 70 -19.22 2.34 -6.77
N PRO A 71 -18.21 2.30 -5.87
CA PRO A 71 -16.94 1.66 -6.18
C PRO A 71 -17.13 0.14 -6.24
N GLU A 72 -16.29 -0.51 -7.05
CA GLU A 72 -16.37 -1.94 -7.36
C GLU A 72 -15.15 -2.69 -6.83
N THR A 73 -14.00 -2.03 -6.69
CA THR A 73 -12.79 -2.63 -6.11
C THR A 73 -12.11 -1.68 -5.12
N GLN A 74 -11.35 -2.26 -4.19
CA GLN A 74 -10.52 -1.53 -3.24
C GLN A 74 -9.08 -2.04 -3.20
N PHE A 75 -8.15 -1.13 -2.91
CA PHE A 75 -6.72 -1.39 -2.85
C PHE A 75 -6.13 -0.81 -1.56
N LEU A 76 -5.10 -1.48 -1.03
CA LEU A 76 -4.35 -0.99 0.12
C LEU A 76 -2.86 -1.25 -0.05
N THR A 77 -2.07 -0.18 0.01
CA THR A 77 -0.62 -0.23 -0.12
C THR A 77 0.04 0.52 1.03
N PHE A 78 1.01 -0.12 1.67
CA PHE A 78 1.85 0.45 2.71
C PHE A 78 3.20 0.86 2.10
N CYS A 79 3.65 2.08 2.34
CA CYS A 79 4.97 2.59 2.00
C CYS A 79 5.69 3.00 3.28
N MET A 80 6.91 2.50 3.50
CA MET A 80 7.62 2.71 4.77
C MET A 80 9.13 2.72 4.61
N GLU A 81 9.82 3.50 5.45
CA GLU A 81 11.28 3.59 5.39
C GLU A 81 11.98 2.30 5.81
N LYS A 82 11.34 1.48 6.65
CA LYS A 82 11.94 0.26 7.23
C LYS A 82 10.89 -0.83 7.42
N LEU A 83 11.13 -1.98 6.79
CA LEU A 83 10.30 -3.17 6.87
C LEU A 83 11.01 -4.28 7.65
N TYR A 84 10.32 -4.86 8.62
CA TYR A 84 10.76 -6.05 9.35
C TYR A 84 10.17 -7.29 8.67
N LEU A 85 11.04 -8.18 8.20
CA LEU A 85 10.65 -9.46 7.61
C LEU A 85 10.43 -10.54 8.69
N ASN A 86 10.89 -10.27 9.90
CA ASN A 86 10.63 -10.99 11.14
C ASN A 86 11.25 -10.20 12.31
N ASN A 87 11.24 -10.77 13.52
CA ASN A 87 11.78 -10.15 14.72
C ASN A 87 13.31 -9.89 14.70
N ARG A 88 14.06 -10.47 13.75
CA ARG A 88 15.53 -10.38 13.67
C ARG A 88 16.04 -9.74 12.37
N GLU A 89 15.30 -9.84 11.28
CA GLU A 89 15.71 -9.38 9.96
C GLU A 89 14.83 -8.22 9.50
N SER A 90 15.47 -7.13 9.08
CA SER A 90 14.82 -5.97 8.48
C SER A 90 15.59 -5.48 7.25
N ILE A 91 14.90 -4.71 6.43
CA ILE A 91 15.44 -3.92 5.32
C ILE A 91 14.96 -2.47 5.47
N LYS A 92 15.70 -1.52 4.91
CA LYS A 92 15.33 -0.11 4.97
C LYS A 92 15.87 0.67 3.77
N VAL A 93 15.28 1.82 3.55
CA VAL A 93 15.81 2.85 2.64
C VAL A 93 17.26 3.15 3.00
N GLY A 94 18.10 3.26 1.97
CA GLY A 94 19.56 3.38 2.08
C GLY A 94 20.31 2.05 2.12
N ASP A 95 19.65 0.90 2.29
CA ASP A 95 20.33 -0.41 2.19
C ASP A 95 20.72 -0.70 0.72
N GLU A 96 21.90 -1.28 0.50
CA GLU A 96 22.31 -1.68 -0.85
C GLU A 96 21.48 -2.89 -1.31
N ILE A 97 20.95 -2.82 -2.54
CA ILE A 97 20.02 -3.81 -3.09
C ILE A 97 20.56 -5.23 -3.05
N LYS A 98 21.88 -5.42 -3.25
CA LYS A 98 22.51 -6.74 -3.15
C LYS A 98 22.33 -7.42 -1.79
N THR A 99 22.10 -6.64 -0.73
CA THR A 99 21.84 -7.13 0.63
C THR A 99 20.34 -7.27 0.93
N VAL A 100 19.49 -6.52 0.23
CA VAL A 100 18.03 -6.53 0.37
C VAL A 100 17.43 -7.77 -0.31
N LEU A 101 17.79 -8.04 -1.57
CA LEU A 101 17.19 -9.14 -2.35
C LEU A 101 17.31 -10.52 -1.70
N PRO A 102 18.46 -10.92 -1.12
CA PRO A 102 18.56 -12.22 -0.44
C PRO A 102 17.62 -12.35 0.76
N LYS A 103 17.40 -11.27 1.52
CA LYS A 103 16.49 -11.26 2.68
C LYS A 103 15.05 -11.44 2.23
N ILE A 104 14.63 -10.76 1.16
CA ILE A 104 13.28 -10.89 0.57
C ILE A 104 13.06 -12.29 0.02
N ARG A 105 13.98 -12.82 -0.79
CA ARG A 105 13.89 -14.20 -1.29
C ARG A 105 13.81 -15.22 -0.16
N LYS A 106 14.56 -15.02 0.93
CA LYS A 106 14.52 -15.89 2.11
C LYS A 106 13.18 -15.83 2.82
N TYR A 107 12.59 -14.64 2.97
CA TYR A 107 11.24 -14.45 3.50
C TYR A 107 10.20 -15.19 2.64
N LEU A 108 10.22 -14.97 1.31
CA LEU A 108 9.27 -15.59 0.38
C LEU A 108 9.34 -17.12 0.43
N LYS A 109 10.56 -17.70 0.41
CA LYS A 109 10.76 -19.15 0.53
C LYS A 109 10.18 -19.73 1.82
N ARG A 110 10.41 -19.07 2.97
CA ARG A 110 9.92 -19.55 4.27
C ARG A 110 8.40 -19.59 4.35
N ASN A 111 7.75 -18.75 3.56
CA ASN A 111 6.30 -18.59 3.55
C ASN A 111 5.65 -19.21 2.29
N ASN A 112 6.36 -20.12 1.61
CA ASN A 112 5.88 -20.84 0.42
C ASN A 112 5.36 -19.93 -0.71
N LYS A 113 5.98 -18.76 -0.90
CA LYS A 113 5.62 -17.77 -1.92
C LYS A 113 6.55 -17.84 -3.14
N ASN A 114 6.14 -17.23 -4.25
CA ASN A 114 6.98 -17.16 -5.44
C ASN A 114 8.21 -16.28 -5.17
N VAL A 115 9.39 -16.75 -5.57
CA VAL A 115 10.65 -16.02 -5.42
C VAL A 115 11.09 -15.31 -6.70
N LYS A 116 10.40 -15.59 -7.81
CA LYS A 116 10.60 -14.87 -9.07
C LYS A 116 10.10 -13.44 -8.90
N PHE A 117 10.72 -12.54 -9.64
CA PHE A 117 10.38 -11.14 -9.65
C PHE A 117 10.46 -10.61 -11.08
N GLU A 118 9.66 -9.60 -11.33
CA GLU A 118 9.81 -8.74 -12.49
C GLU A 118 10.81 -7.63 -12.18
N TYR A 119 11.50 -7.17 -13.21
CA TYR A 119 12.60 -6.25 -13.09
C TYR A 119 12.51 -5.17 -14.15
N GLU A 120 12.54 -3.93 -13.71
CA GLU A 120 12.51 -2.75 -14.56
C GLU A 120 13.60 -1.77 -14.10
N GLU A 121 14.32 -1.17 -15.04
CA GLU A 121 15.43 -0.26 -14.75
C GLU A 121 15.60 0.74 -15.89
N ASP A 122 15.71 2.03 -15.54
CA ASP A 122 16.09 3.10 -16.47
C ASP A 122 17.53 3.56 -16.22
N LYS A 123 17.92 4.77 -16.63
CA LYS A 123 19.28 5.29 -16.40
C LYS A 123 19.59 5.58 -14.92
N TYR A 124 18.60 6.00 -14.13
CA TYR A 124 18.76 6.56 -12.79
C TYR A 124 18.21 5.66 -11.69
N ALA A 125 17.18 4.88 -11.97
CA ALA A 125 16.44 4.10 -10.99
C ALA A 125 15.94 2.78 -11.57
N GLY A 126 15.28 2.00 -10.73
CA GLY A 126 14.56 0.81 -11.14
C GLY A 126 13.80 0.20 -9.99
N ARG A 127 13.17 -0.95 -10.26
CA ARG A 127 12.36 -1.67 -9.27
C ARG A 127 12.41 -3.17 -9.46
N TYR A 128 12.12 -3.86 -8.36
CA TYR A 128 11.89 -5.30 -8.30
C TYR A 128 10.47 -5.55 -7.80
N LEU A 129 9.63 -6.23 -8.60
CA LEU A 129 8.27 -6.61 -8.21
C LEU A 129 8.23 -8.11 -7.91
N PHE A 130 7.96 -8.48 -6.67
CA PHE A 130 7.80 -9.87 -6.25
C PHE A 130 6.32 -10.24 -6.09
N ASP A 131 6.06 -11.53 -6.29
CA ASP A 131 4.78 -12.22 -6.05
C ASP A 131 3.53 -11.70 -6.74
N ASN A 132 3.66 -10.98 -7.87
CA ASN A 132 2.61 -10.25 -8.60
C ASN A 132 2.46 -8.76 -8.20
N GLY A 133 3.46 -8.20 -7.53
CA GLY A 133 3.53 -6.76 -7.25
C GLY A 133 3.21 -6.39 -5.79
N GLU A 134 2.90 -7.37 -4.95
CA GLU A 134 2.59 -7.24 -3.53
C GLU A 134 3.82 -6.83 -2.71
N ILE A 135 5.03 -7.09 -3.21
CA ILE A 135 6.26 -6.50 -2.68
C ILE A 135 6.98 -5.79 -3.83
N ASN A 136 7.00 -4.48 -3.78
CA ASN A 136 7.68 -3.63 -4.75
C ASN A 136 8.83 -2.88 -4.08
N ILE A 137 10.04 -3.09 -4.58
CA ILE A 137 11.27 -2.50 -4.03
C ILE A 137 11.88 -1.58 -5.07
N PHE A 138 11.88 -0.29 -4.77
CA PHE A 138 12.47 0.74 -5.61
C PHE A 138 13.92 0.95 -5.24
N PHE A 139 14.74 1.31 -6.22
CA PHE A 139 16.12 1.67 -6.00
C PHE A 139 16.57 2.81 -6.91
N GLU A 140 17.50 3.59 -6.39
CA GLU A 140 18.26 4.58 -7.16
C GLU A 140 19.69 4.09 -7.41
N LYS A 141 20.30 4.60 -8.47
CA LYS A 141 21.68 4.28 -8.87
C LYS A 141 22.64 5.38 -8.44
N PHE A 142 23.67 4.97 -7.71
CA PHE A 142 24.79 5.81 -7.33
C PHE A 142 26.08 5.20 -7.86
N GLY A 143 26.45 5.58 -9.09
CA GLY A 143 27.54 4.95 -9.84
C GLY A 143 27.21 3.49 -10.15
N SER A 144 28.04 2.56 -9.64
CA SER A 144 27.80 1.11 -9.79
C SER A 144 26.89 0.52 -8.70
N LYS A 145 26.51 1.30 -7.69
CA LYS A 145 25.68 0.83 -6.57
C LYS A 145 24.20 1.08 -6.84
N LYS A 146 23.37 0.14 -6.43
CA LYS A 146 21.91 0.27 -6.35
C LYS A 146 21.51 0.34 -4.89
N VAL A 147 20.85 1.42 -4.50
CA VAL A 147 20.48 1.71 -3.12
C VAL A 147 18.96 1.72 -3.05
N MET A 148 18.40 0.98 -2.09
CA MET A 148 16.96 0.94 -1.86
C MET A 148 16.46 2.34 -1.54
N ASP A 149 15.47 2.78 -2.30
CA ASP A 149 14.89 4.12 -2.20
C ASP A 149 13.51 4.09 -1.55
N ASP A 150 12.69 3.09 -1.89
CA ASP A 150 11.38 2.88 -1.29
C ASP A 150 10.99 1.40 -1.27
N ILE A 151 10.07 1.04 -0.39
CA ILE A 151 9.39 -0.26 -0.39
C ILE A 151 7.89 -0.08 -0.20
N MET A 152 7.16 -0.67 -1.14
CA MET A 152 5.71 -0.78 -1.08
C MET A 152 5.31 -2.23 -0.84
N ILE A 153 4.39 -2.41 0.11
CA ILE A 153 3.74 -3.67 0.39
C ILE A 153 2.26 -3.49 0.11
N SER A 154 1.70 -4.27 -0.81
CA SER A 154 0.29 -4.18 -1.17
C SER A 154 -0.42 -5.44 -0.72
N LEU A 155 -1.60 -5.27 -0.11
CA LEU A 155 -2.54 -6.38 -0.03
C LEU A 155 -3.08 -6.69 -1.43
N PRO A 156 -3.46 -7.94 -1.71
CA PRO A 156 -4.25 -8.25 -2.91
C PRO A 156 -5.48 -7.34 -2.98
N TYR A 157 -5.84 -6.90 -4.17
CA TYR A 157 -7.06 -6.12 -4.35
C TYR A 157 -8.29 -6.96 -3.98
N GLU A 158 -9.34 -6.29 -3.54
CA GLU A 158 -10.59 -6.93 -3.16
C GLU A 158 -11.76 -6.36 -3.97
N ASP A 159 -12.61 -7.24 -4.49
CA ASP A 159 -13.91 -6.87 -5.03
C ASP A 159 -14.84 -6.44 -3.89
N ILE A 160 -15.60 -5.38 -4.12
CA ILE A 160 -16.58 -4.85 -3.16
C ILE A 160 -17.90 -5.59 -3.36
N LEU A 161 -18.05 -6.70 -2.64
CA LEU A 161 -19.23 -7.54 -2.74
C LEU A 161 -20.33 -7.16 -1.73
N PRO A 162 -21.62 -7.38 -2.05
CA PRO A 162 -22.75 -7.08 -1.17
C PRO A 162 -22.68 -7.74 0.22
N GLU A 163 -21.95 -8.85 0.35
CA GLU A 163 -21.83 -9.58 1.61
C GLU A 163 -20.87 -8.91 2.60
N ASN A 164 -19.99 -8.01 2.12
CA ASN A 164 -18.97 -7.32 2.93
C ASN A 164 -19.56 -6.13 3.72
N LYS A 165 -20.55 -6.41 4.57
CA LYS A 165 -21.35 -5.38 5.27
C LYS A 165 -20.53 -4.34 6.02
N GLU A 166 -19.45 -4.73 6.69
CA GLU A 166 -18.60 -3.79 7.43
C GLU A 166 -17.84 -2.84 6.50
N VAL A 167 -17.26 -3.37 5.43
CA VAL A 167 -16.56 -2.58 4.39
C VAL A 167 -17.54 -1.62 3.71
N LEU A 168 -18.75 -2.07 3.41
CA LEU A 168 -19.79 -1.22 2.80
C LEU A 168 -20.17 -0.02 3.67
N VAL A 169 -20.17 -0.18 5.01
CA VAL A 169 -20.41 0.93 5.95
C VAL A 169 -19.24 1.93 5.98
N GLU A 170 -18.01 1.45 5.84
CA GLU A 170 -16.83 2.34 5.71
C GLU A 170 -16.91 3.14 4.40
N ILE A 171 -17.18 2.44 3.29
CA ILE A 171 -17.30 3.02 1.95
C ILE A 171 -18.43 4.05 1.88
N SER A 172 -19.60 3.77 2.48
CA SER A 172 -20.73 4.70 2.43
C SER A 172 -20.38 6.07 3.03
N LYS A 173 -19.57 6.10 4.10
CA LYS A 173 -19.09 7.34 4.70
C LYS A 173 -18.11 8.09 3.80
N ILE A 174 -17.27 7.38 3.06
CA ILE A 174 -16.37 7.97 2.06
C ILE A 174 -17.19 8.55 0.90
N MET A 175 -18.23 7.84 0.46
CA MET A 175 -19.15 8.33 -0.58
C MET A 175 -19.87 9.61 -0.16
N GLU A 176 -20.29 9.74 1.10
CA GLU A 176 -20.87 10.98 1.61
C GLU A 176 -19.89 12.15 1.53
N ILE A 177 -18.60 11.92 1.81
CA ILE A 177 -17.55 12.95 1.67
C ILE A 177 -17.36 13.31 0.20
N LYS A 178 -17.28 12.32 -0.69
CA LYS A 178 -17.16 12.54 -2.14
C LYS A 178 -18.32 13.39 -2.66
N ASN A 179 -19.55 13.04 -2.32
CA ASN A 179 -20.74 13.76 -2.79
C ASN A 179 -20.71 15.23 -2.35
N LYS A 180 -20.32 15.51 -1.11
CA LYS A 180 -20.15 16.91 -0.64
C LYS A 180 -19.07 17.66 -1.41
N ILE A 181 -17.98 17.01 -1.78
CA ILE A 181 -16.93 17.62 -2.62
C ILE A 181 -17.47 17.89 -4.02
N ASP A 182 -18.19 16.94 -4.62
CA ASP A 182 -18.82 17.13 -5.93
C ASP A 182 -19.82 18.31 -5.91
N GLU A 183 -20.68 18.40 -4.89
CA GLU A 183 -21.64 19.50 -4.71
C GLU A 183 -20.96 20.87 -4.58
N LEU A 184 -19.78 20.93 -3.96
CA LEU A 184 -19.07 22.20 -3.72
C LEU A 184 -18.32 22.73 -4.95
N PHE A 185 -17.77 21.83 -5.76
CA PHE A 185 -16.79 22.20 -6.80
C PHE A 185 -17.23 21.88 -8.23
N TRP A 186 -18.19 20.96 -8.42
CA TRP A 186 -18.52 20.41 -9.73
C TRP A 186 -19.99 20.53 -10.11
N ASP A 187 -20.90 20.52 -9.14
CA ASP A 187 -22.30 20.82 -9.41
C ASP A 187 -22.49 22.33 -9.67
N LYS A 188 -23.20 22.66 -10.75
CA LYS A 188 -23.62 24.02 -11.10
C LYS A 188 -25.03 24.30 -10.62
#